data_AF-A0AAJ2BKR6-F1
#
_entry.id   AF-A0AAJ2BKR6-F1
#
_cell.length_a   1.000
_cell.length_b   1.000
_cell.length_c   1.000
_cell.angle_alpha   90.00
_cell.angle_beta   90.00
_cell.angle_gamma   90.00
#
_symmetry.space_group_name_H-M   'P 1'
#
loop_
_entity.id
_entity.type
_entity.pdbx_description
1 polymer ?
#
loop_
_entity_poly.entity_id
_entity_poly.type
_entity_poly.pdbx_seq_one_letter_code
_entity_poly.pdbx_strand_id
1 'polypeptide(L)' 'MRRVVITLGLLALSSGAFAAGASCDTVKADIDAKLQAKHVANYSLEVVDKGSASSSAKVVGSCQSGSKEIVYQRR' A
#
# COMPACT_ATOMS: atom_id res chain seq x y z
N MET A 1 -1.36 -16.63 27.30
CA MET A 1 -2.40 -17.03 26.33
C MET A 1 -3.13 -15.74 25.93
N ARG A 2 -3.08 -15.23 24.71
CA ARG A 2 -3.62 -15.81 23.48
C ARG A 2 -2.65 -15.61 22.30
N ARG A 3 -2.26 -16.74 21.73
CA ARG A 3 -1.59 -16.84 20.44
C ARG A 3 -2.63 -16.53 19.36
N VAL A 4 -2.38 -15.56 18.49
CA VAL A 4 -2.91 -15.61 17.13
C VAL A 4 -1.76 -15.24 16.20
N VAL A 5 -1.01 -16.28 15.87
CA VAL A 5 -0.09 -16.33 14.75
C VAL A 5 -0.99 -16.29 13.51
N ILE A 6 -1.02 -15.16 12.80
CA ILE A 6 -1.57 -15.10 11.44
C ILE A 6 -0.37 -14.96 10.51
N THR A 7 0.33 -16.08 10.38
CA THR A 7 1.12 -16.42 9.20
C THR A 7 0.15 -16.57 8.03
N LEU A 8 -0.15 -15.49 7.33
CA LEU A 8 -0.67 -15.54 5.96
C LEU A 8 -0.33 -14.22 5.27
N GLY A 9 0.80 -14.23 4.56
CA GLY A 9 1.30 -13.10 3.80
C GLY A 9 2.41 -13.53 2.84
N LEU A 10 2.24 -14.71 2.23
CA LEU A 10 3.02 -15.14 1.07
C LEU A 10 2.67 -14.21 -0.10
N LEU A 11 3.38 -13.08 -0.21
CA LEU A 11 3.54 -12.31 -1.45
C LEU A 11 4.80 -11.43 -1.33
N ALA A 12 5.94 -12.09 -1.12
CA ALA A 12 7.23 -11.58 -1.58
C ALA A 12 7.43 -11.89 -3.08
N LEU A 13 6.39 -11.71 -3.89
CA LEU A 13 6.46 -11.76 -5.35
C LEU A 13 6.15 -10.37 -5.89
N SER A 14 7.17 -9.54 -5.86
CA SER A 14 7.78 -9.03 -7.07
C SER A 14 8.67 -7.90 -6.59
N SER A 15 9.97 -8.14 -6.62
CA SER A 15 10.92 -7.07 -6.83
C SER A 15 10.44 -6.33 -8.07
N GLY A 16 9.65 -5.28 -7.87
CA GLY A 16 9.33 -4.30 -8.87
C GLY A 16 10.64 -3.59 -9.18
N ALA A 17 11.48 -4.26 -9.97
CA ALA A 17 12.48 -3.64 -10.82
C ALA A 17 11.72 -2.82 -11.89
N PHE A 18 10.92 -1.85 -11.44
CA PHE A 18 10.49 -0.74 -12.26
C PHE A 18 11.65 0.24 -12.23
N ALA A 19 12.54 0.00 -13.19
CA ALA A 19 13.51 0.96 -13.67
C ALA A 19 12.84 2.34 -13.80
N ALA A 20 13.56 3.37 -13.37
CA ALA A 20 13.20 4.79 -13.41
C ALA A 20 12.03 5.20 -12.50
N GLY A 21 12.32 5.45 -11.22
CA GLY A 21 11.61 6.43 -10.39
C GLY A 21 10.08 6.44 -10.52
N ALA A 22 9.42 5.32 -10.23
CA ALA A 22 7.96 5.27 -10.20
C ALA A 22 7.44 6.36 -9.24
N SER A 23 6.87 7.40 -9.83
CA SER A 23 6.25 8.51 -9.11
C SER A 23 5.09 7.95 -8.30
N CYS A 24 4.80 8.53 -7.14
CA CYS A 24 3.69 8.07 -6.30
C CYS A 24 2.35 7.99 -7.06
N ASP A 25 2.20 8.78 -8.13
CA ASP A 25 1.08 8.71 -9.09
C ASP A 25 0.88 7.34 -9.75
N THR A 26 1.92 6.73 -10.31
CA THR A 26 1.77 5.43 -11.00
C THR A 26 1.37 4.34 -10.02
N VAL A 27 2.00 4.32 -8.84
CA VAL A 27 1.70 3.34 -7.79
C VAL A 27 0.27 3.57 -7.25
N LYS A 28 -0.14 4.84 -7.07
CA LYS A 28 -1.52 5.17 -6.72
C LYS A 28 -2.51 4.68 -7.77
N ALA A 29 -2.24 4.90 -9.05
CA ALA A 29 -3.13 4.50 -10.15
C ALA A 29 -3.32 2.97 -10.22
N ASP A 30 -2.26 2.18 -10.03
CA ASP A 30 -2.36 0.71 -9.98
C ASP A 30 -3.19 0.23 -8.77
N ILE A 31 -2.95 0.84 -7.60
CA ILE A 31 -3.74 0.55 -6.40
C ILE A 31 -5.21 0.90 -6.62
N ASP A 32 -5.49 2.06 -7.21
CA ASP A 32 -6.84 2.53 -7.51
C ASP A 32 -7.57 1.57 -8.47
N ALA A 33 -6.92 1.19 -9.58
CA ALA A 33 -7.45 0.22 -10.53
C ALA A 33 -7.78 -1.12 -9.86
N LYS A 34 -6.92 -1.59 -8.94
CA LYS A 34 -7.16 -2.84 -8.19
C LYS A 34 -8.28 -2.70 -7.16
N LEU A 35 -8.45 -1.54 -6.54
CA LEU A 35 -9.55 -1.25 -5.61
C LEU A 35 -10.89 -1.16 -6.36
N GLN A 36 -10.91 -0.47 -7.50
CA GLN A 36 -12.07 -0.39 -8.39
C GLN A 36 -12.48 -1.76 -8.92
N ALA A 37 -11.52 -2.60 -9.37
CA ALA A 37 -11.77 -3.96 -9.81
C ALA A 37 -12.33 -4.87 -8.69
N LYS A 38 -12.08 -4.50 -7.43
CA LYS A 38 -12.65 -5.16 -6.25
C LYS A 38 -13.93 -4.51 -5.75
N HIS A 39 -14.48 -3.54 -6.47
CA HIS A 39 -15.64 -2.73 -6.08
C HIS A 39 -15.50 -2.10 -4.70
N VAL A 40 -14.28 -1.76 -4.30
CA VAL A 40 -14.03 -1.03 -3.06
C VAL A 40 -14.42 0.42 -3.30
N ALA A 41 -15.51 0.86 -2.69
CA ALA A 41 -15.92 2.27 -2.65
C ALA A 41 -15.61 2.86 -1.27
N ASN A 42 -15.54 4.19 -1.17
CA ASN A 42 -15.28 4.90 0.08
C ASN A 42 -13.91 4.58 0.70
N TYR A 43 -12.84 4.80 -0.06
CA TYR A 43 -11.48 4.72 0.45
C TYR A 43 -10.71 6.01 0.19
N SER A 44 -9.65 6.22 0.97
CA SER A 44 -8.71 7.31 0.81
C SER A 44 -7.29 6.76 0.73
N LEU A 45 -6.53 7.20 -0.28
CA LEU A 45 -5.12 6.86 -0.48
C LEU A 45 -4.26 8.09 -0.17
N GLU A 46 -3.60 8.07 0.99
CA GLU A 46 -2.73 9.15 1.44
C GLU A 46 -1.26 8.75 1.30
N VAL A 47 -0.39 9.71 1.01
CA VAL A 47 1.06 9.47 0.95
C VAL A 47 1.65 10.04 2.22
N VAL A 48 2.23 9.17 3.04
CA VAL A 48 2.90 9.53 4.29
C VAL A 48 4.38 9.22 4.18
N ASP A 49 5.21 9.84 5.01
CA ASP A 49 6.61 9.44 5.12
C ASP A 49 6.70 8.05 5.76
N LYS A 50 7.76 7.32 5.41
CA LYS A 50 7.95 5.94 5.89
C LYS A 50 7.92 5.88 7.41
N GLY A 51 7.07 4.99 7.95
CA GLY A 51 6.88 4.83 9.39
C GLY A 51 5.94 5.85 10.03
N SER A 52 5.35 6.76 9.25
CA SER A 52 4.32 7.70 9.71
C SER A 52 2.89 7.19 9.43
N ALA A 53 2.77 5.95 8.94
CA ALA A 53 1.48 5.30 8.77
C ALA A 53 0.76 5.16 10.13
N SER A 54 -0.44 5.73 10.24
CA SER A 54 -1.30 5.52 11.40
C SER A 54 -1.65 4.05 11.59
N SER A 55 -1.77 3.60 12.85
CA SER A 55 -2.16 2.21 13.18
C SER A 55 -3.53 1.80 12.62
N SER A 56 -4.39 2.78 12.32
CA SER A 56 -5.70 2.59 11.71
C SER A 56 -5.65 2.52 10.17
N ALA A 57 -4.51 2.83 9.56
CA ALA A 57 -4.32 2.89 8.12
C ALA A 57 -3.44 1.73 7.63
N LYS A 58 -3.76 1.17 6.47
CA LYS A 58 -3.05 0.03 5.89
C LYS A 58 -2.03 0.53 4.88
N VAL A 59 -0.74 0.27 5.08
CA VAL A 59 0.26 0.51 4.01
C VAL A 59 -0.01 -0.45 2.87
N VAL A 60 -0.38 0.09 1.71
CA VAL A 60 -0.73 -0.67 0.49
C VAL A 60 0.33 -0.54 -0.61
N GLY A 61 1.28 0.37 -0.44
CA GLY A 61 2.43 0.52 -1.32
C GLY A 61 3.46 1.49 -0.73
N SER A 62 4.61 1.58 -1.39
CA SER A 62 5.62 2.59 -1.11
C SER A 62 6.13 3.18 -2.43
N CYS A 63 6.50 4.46 -2.40
CA CYS A 63 6.95 5.22 -3.57
C CYS A 63 8.18 6.06 -3.23
N GLN A 64 8.82 6.65 -4.25
CA GLN A 64 10.05 7.43 -4.10
C GLN A 64 11.19 6.63 -3.44
N SER A 65 11.49 5.44 -3.99
CA SER A 65 12.54 4.54 -3.50
C SER A 65 12.37 4.06 -2.04
N GLY A 66 11.14 4.12 -1.52
CA GLY A 66 10.83 3.72 -0.14
C GLY A 66 10.95 4.84 0.88
N SER A 67 11.11 6.10 0.46
CA SER A 67 11.03 7.26 1.36
C SER A 67 9.60 7.55 1.81
N LYS A 68 8.61 7.23 0.97
CA LYS A 68 7.19 7.47 1.24
C LYS A 68 6.36 6.20 1.11
N GLU A 69 5.32 6.12 1.92
CA GLU A 69 4.36 5.02 1.98
C GLU A 69 2.98 5.51 1.57
N ILE A 70 2.24 4.68 0.82
CA ILE A 70 0.86 4.94 0.43
C ILE A 70 -0.01 4.17 1.41
N VAL A 71 -0.75 4.91 2.22
CA VAL A 71 -1.67 4.35 3.20
C VAL A 71 -3.10 4.39 2.67
N TYR A 72 -3.77 3.27 2.82
CA TYR A 72 -5.18 3.08 2.55
C TYR A 72 -5.95 3.26 3.85
N GLN A 73 -6.95 4.13 3.82
CA GLN A 73 -7.95 4.28 4.87
C GLN A 73 -9.33 4.02 4.28
N ARG A 74 -10.10 3.14 4.93
CA ARG A 74 -11.51 2.95 4.60
C ARG A 74 -12.32 4.02 5.34
N ARG A 75 -13.21 4.71 4.63
CA ARG A 75 -14.19 5.65 5.20
C ARG A 75 -15.48 4.93 5.57
#